data_AF-A0A7H0YDH1-F1
#
_entry.id   AF-A0A7H0YDH1-F1
#
_cell.length_a   1.000
_cell.length_b   1.000
_cell.length_c   1.000
_cell.angle_alpha   90.00
_cell.angle_beta   90.00
_cell.angle_gamma   90.00
#
_symmetry.space_group_name_H-M   'P 1'
#
loop_
_entity.id
_entity.type
_entity.pdbx_description
1 polymer ?
#
loop_
_entity_poly.entity_id
_entity_poly.type
_entity_poly.pdbx_seq_one_letter_code
_entity_poly.pdbx_strand_id
1 'polypeptide(L)'
;MPQIKAVQTSIGELYGRDAVYLDHVHMNYPKKELVLKGEINGELATEAADDFVPYELIFTEVYYFNMIELDVALHMSEREYTQGSSFDELTDTPLLATIASARGKNLKHYMLKTYDDILEIACADYKMVI
;
A
#
# COMPACT_ATOMS: atom_id res chain seq x y z
N MET A 1 18.46 -5.80 2.03
CA MET A 1 17.52 -5.06 1.15
C MET A 1 16.18 -5.75 1.30
N PRO A 2 15.09 -4.99 1.47
CA PRO A 2 13.74 -5.55 1.50
C PRO A 2 13.52 -6.50 0.32
N GLN A 3 12.76 -7.58 0.53
CA GLN A 3 12.17 -8.27 -0.62
C GLN A 3 10.83 -7.61 -0.92
N ILE A 4 10.59 -7.35 -2.20
CA ILE A 4 9.38 -6.70 -2.68
C ILE A 4 8.61 -7.74 -3.48
N LYS A 5 7.33 -7.91 -3.15
CA LYS A 5 6.43 -8.80 -3.87
C LYS A 5 5.13 -8.07 -4.17
N ALA A 6 4.71 -8.12 -5.43
CA ALA A 6 3.40 -7.60 -5.82
C ALA A 6 2.28 -8.32 -5.06
N VAL A 7 1.30 -7.54 -4.60
CA VAL A 7 0.10 -8.07 -3.97
C VAL A 7 -0.85 -8.57 -5.06
N GLN A 8 -1.21 -9.85 -4.98
CA GLN A 8 -2.27 -10.43 -5.81
C GLN A 8 -3.63 -10.00 -5.25
N THR A 9 -4.29 -9.06 -5.92
CA THR A 9 -5.69 -8.69 -5.61
C THR A 9 -6.66 -9.64 -6.32
N SER A 10 -7.97 -9.42 -6.16
CA SER A 10 -9.00 -10.18 -6.90
C SER A 10 -9.10 -9.81 -8.37
N ILE A 11 -8.41 -8.76 -8.81
CA ILE A 11 -8.26 -8.37 -10.23
C ILE A 11 -6.79 -8.46 -10.68
N GLY A 12 -5.94 -9.17 -9.93
CA GLY A 12 -4.53 -9.32 -10.27
C GLY A 12 -3.59 -8.36 -9.56
N GLU A 13 -2.34 -8.36 -10.02
CA GLU A 13 -1.31 -7.41 -9.62
C GLU A 13 -1.51 -6.10 -10.38
N LEU A 14 -1.22 -4.96 -9.74
CA LEU A 14 -1.48 -3.64 -10.30
C LEU A 14 -0.17 -3.01 -10.78
N TYR A 15 -0.12 -2.43 -11.97
CA TYR A 15 1.13 -1.86 -12.50
C TYR A 15 0.93 -0.51 -13.19
N GLY A 16 1.84 0.42 -12.89
CA GLY A 16 1.87 1.73 -13.54
C GLY A 16 1.31 2.84 -12.66
N ARG A 17 1.68 4.08 -13.00
CA ARG A 17 1.31 5.28 -12.24
C ARG A 17 -0.21 5.44 -12.14
N ASP A 18 -0.91 5.11 -13.21
CA ASP A 18 -2.35 5.34 -13.36
C ASP A 18 -3.18 4.15 -12.86
N ALA A 19 -2.57 3.18 -12.15
CA ALA A 19 -3.25 1.97 -11.73
C ALA A 19 -4.18 2.19 -10.54
N VAL A 20 -3.85 3.11 -9.63
CA VAL A 20 -4.59 3.32 -8.37
C VAL A 20 -4.85 4.81 -8.15
N TYR A 21 -6.11 5.17 -8.02
CA TYR A 21 -6.58 6.51 -7.66
C TYR A 21 -7.10 6.49 -6.22
N LEU A 22 -6.75 7.49 -5.42
CA LEU A 22 -7.09 7.57 -4.01
C LEU A 22 -8.00 8.76 -3.75
N ASP A 23 -9.25 8.51 -3.39
CA ASP A 23 -10.26 9.54 -3.14
C ASP A 23 -10.41 9.85 -1.64
N HIS A 24 -10.20 8.84 -0.79
CA HIS A 24 -10.43 8.96 0.65
C HIS A 24 -9.38 8.25 1.49
N VAL A 25 -8.94 8.95 2.54
CA VAL A 25 -8.07 8.42 3.61
C VAL A 25 -8.75 8.67 4.95
N HIS A 26 -9.01 7.61 5.71
CA HIS A 26 -9.61 7.73 7.04
C HIS A 26 -8.88 6.84 8.06
N MET A 27 -8.32 7.46 9.10
CA MET A 27 -7.73 6.76 10.23
C MET A 27 -8.70 6.70 11.42
N ASN A 28 -9.23 5.52 11.70
CA ASN A 28 -9.99 5.23 12.91
C ASN A 28 -9.04 4.92 14.07
N TYR A 29 -8.57 5.97 14.74
CA TYR A 29 -7.59 5.86 15.83
C TYR A 29 -8.00 4.88 16.96
N PRO A 30 -9.24 4.88 17.48
CA PRO A 30 -9.64 3.93 18.51
C PRO A 30 -9.48 2.47 18.11
N LYS A 31 -9.72 2.14 16.83
CA LYS A 31 -9.59 0.78 16.30
C LYS A 31 -8.22 0.48 15.70
N LYS A 32 -7.36 1.51 15.55
CA LYS A 32 -6.13 1.45 14.76
C LYS A 32 -6.38 0.90 13.36
N GLU A 33 -7.40 1.42 12.70
CA GLU A 33 -7.84 0.97 11.40
C GLU A 33 -7.67 2.11 10.39
N LEU A 34 -6.98 1.83 9.29
CA LEU A 34 -6.82 2.75 8.17
C LEU A 34 -7.73 2.28 7.04
N VAL A 35 -8.63 3.14 6.59
CA VAL A 35 -9.53 2.91 5.46
C VAL A 35 -9.09 3.81 4.32
N LEU A 36 -8.77 3.21 3.18
CA LEU A 36 -8.48 3.89 1.93
C LEU A 36 -9.57 3.54 0.92
N LYS A 37 -10.02 4.52 0.14
CA LYS A 37 -11.00 4.30 -0.94
C LYS A 37 -10.59 5.05 -2.19
N GLY A 38 -10.96 4.50 -3.32
CA GLY A 38 -10.87 5.18 -4.61
C GLY A 38 -11.21 4.23 -5.73
N GLU A 39 -10.50 4.35 -6.85
CA GLU A 39 -10.74 3.56 -8.05
C GLU A 39 -9.43 2.96 -8.56
N ILE A 40 -9.52 1.77 -9.14
CA ILE A 40 -8.42 1.10 -9.83
C ILE A 40 -8.69 1.14 -11.31
N ASN A 41 -7.68 1.49 -12.10
CA ASN A 41 -7.74 1.29 -13.54
C ASN A 41 -7.56 -0.19 -13.86
N GLY A 42 -8.65 -0.89 -14.18
CA GLY A 42 -8.65 -2.33 -14.45
C GLY A 42 -7.82 -2.74 -15.67
N GLU A 43 -7.55 -1.82 -16.61
CA GLU A 43 -6.65 -2.07 -17.75
C GLU A 43 -5.19 -2.27 -17.33
N LEU A 44 -4.84 -1.76 -16.15
CA LEU A 44 -3.50 -1.83 -15.56
C LEU A 44 -3.36 -2.94 -14.50
N ALA A 45 -4.40 -3.77 -14.38
CA ALA A 45 -4.38 -4.96 -13.56
C ALA A 45 -4.02 -6.19 -14.42
N THR A 46 -3.27 -7.15 -13.87
CA THR A 46 -2.85 -8.33 -14.65
C THR A 46 -4.00 -9.27 -14.99
N GLU A 47 -5.06 -9.27 -14.19
CA GLU A 47 -6.30 -9.95 -14.55
C GLU A 47 -7.24 -8.88 -15.10
N ALA A 48 -7.31 -8.81 -16.44
CA ALA A 48 -8.00 -7.76 -17.16
C ALA A 48 -9.43 -7.55 -16.62
N ALA A 49 -9.67 -6.33 -16.14
CA ALA A 49 -10.99 -5.80 -15.89
C ALA A 49 -11.17 -4.61 -16.83
N ASP A 50 -12.04 -4.75 -17.82
CA ASP A 50 -12.42 -3.64 -18.68
C ASP A 50 -13.29 -2.70 -17.83
N ASP A 51 -12.68 -1.70 -17.17
CA ASP A 51 -13.27 -0.48 -16.58
C ASP A 51 -12.48 0.01 -15.34
N PHE A 52 -12.83 1.21 -14.85
CA PHE A 52 -12.44 1.67 -13.51
C PHE A 52 -13.25 0.96 -12.45
N VAL A 53 -12.57 0.36 -11.47
CA VAL A 53 -13.20 -0.47 -10.45
C VAL A 53 -13.05 0.19 -9.07
N PRO A 54 -14.15 0.51 -8.37
CA PRO A 54 -14.06 1.10 -7.04
C PRO A 54 -13.42 0.11 -6.06
N TYR A 55 -12.68 0.61 -5.08
CA TYR A 55 -12.11 -0.22 -4.04
C TYR A 55 -12.23 0.39 -2.64
N GLU A 56 -12.19 -0.48 -1.64
CA GLU A 56 -11.98 -0.15 -0.23
C GLU A 56 -10.89 -1.05 0.35
N LEU A 57 -9.78 -0.45 0.78
CA LEU A 57 -8.71 -1.12 1.51
C LEU A 57 -8.83 -0.80 3.00
N ILE A 58 -8.92 -1.83 3.83
CA ILE A 58 -9.06 -1.73 5.28
C ILE A 58 -7.87 -2.42 5.93
N PHE A 59 -6.95 -1.63 6.50
CA PHE A 59 -5.81 -2.14 7.26
C PHE A 59 -6.14 -2.14 8.75
N THR A 60 -5.80 -3.22 9.46
CA THR A 60 -6.16 -3.43 10.87
C THR A 60 -4.92 -3.53 11.76
N GLU A 61 -5.07 -3.10 13.02
CA GLU A 61 -3.95 -2.93 13.96
C GLU A 61 -2.76 -2.19 13.32
N VAL A 62 -3.01 -1.01 12.75
CA VAL A 62 -1.97 -0.18 12.12
C VAL A 62 -1.03 0.38 13.19
N TYR A 63 0.28 0.15 13.01
CA TYR A 63 1.35 0.69 13.86
C TYR A 63 2.18 1.76 13.16
N TYR A 64 2.20 1.75 11.84
CA TYR A 64 2.88 2.74 11.03
C TYR A 64 2.01 3.07 9.82
N PHE A 65 1.86 4.37 9.57
CA PHE A 65 1.22 4.90 8.38
C PHE A 65 1.95 6.19 8.01
N ASN A 66 2.52 6.20 6.82
CA ASN A 66 3.15 7.36 6.22
C ASN A 66 2.58 7.57 4.81
N MET A 67 2.45 8.83 4.40
CA MET A 67 1.93 9.23 3.10
C MET A 67 2.75 10.41 2.59
N ILE A 68 3.29 10.28 1.39
CA ILE A 68 4.13 11.28 0.75
C ILE A 68 3.62 11.47 -0.68
N GLU A 69 3.51 12.72 -1.13
CA GLU A 69 3.21 13.02 -2.54
C GLU A 69 4.27 12.35 -3.45
N LEU A 70 3.81 11.75 -4.54
CA LEU A 70 4.58 10.87 -5.42
C LEU A 70 5.80 11.59 -6.00
N ASP A 71 5.62 12.75 -6.60
CA ASP A 71 6.72 13.47 -7.24
C ASP A 71 7.75 13.93 -6.19
N VAL A 72 7.34 14.34 -4.98
CA VAL A 72 8.24 14.61 -3.85
C VAL A 72 9.02 13.35 -3.46
N ALA A 73 8.34 12.22 -3.29
CA ALA A 73 8.97 10.95 -2.92
C ALA A 73 10.02 10.50 -3.95
N LEU A 74 9.76 10.70 -5.25
CA LEU A 74 10.70 10.39 -6.34
C LEU A 74 11.98 11.24 -6.29
N HIS A 75 11.93 12.43 -5.69
CA HIS A 75 13.08 13.32 -5.53
C HIS A 75 13.78 13.17 -4.17
N MET A 76 13.22 12.37 -3.25
CA MET A 76 13.90 12.01 -2.01
C MET A 76 15.00 10.98 -2.29
N SER A 77 16.16 11.13 -1.64
CA SER A 77 17.37 10.32 -1.90
C SER A 77 17.25 8.84 -1.49
N GLU A 78 16.12 8.43 -0.92
CA GLU A 78 15.85 7.07 -0.44
C GLU A 78 15.18 6.25 -1.56
N ARG A 79 16.02 5.55 -2.33
CA ARG A 79 15.72 4.90 -3.62
C ARG A 79 14.75 3.71 -3.60
N GLU A 80 14.08 3.42 -2.50
CA GLU A 80 13.27 2.19 -2.36
C GLU A 80 11.85 2.33 -2.95
N TYR A 81 11.36 3.55 -3.16
CA TYR A 81 9.99 3.82 -3.60
C TYR A 81 9.72 3.58 -5.10
N THR A 82 10.76 3.45 -5.94
CA THR A 82 10.61 3.36 -7.40
C THR A 82 10.51 1.94 -7.96
N GLN A 83 10.75 0.93 -7.13
CA GLN A 83 10.72 -0.48 -7.55
C GLN A 83 9.38 -1.13 -7.19
N GLY A 84 9.01 -2.19 -7.91
CA GLY A 84 7.83 -3.00 -7.63
C GLY A 84 6.58 -2.63 -8.44
N SER A 85 5.45 -3.18 -8.03
CA SER A 85 4.12 -2.97 -8.62
C SER A 85 3.45 -1.70 -8.06
N SER A 86 2.16 -1.45 -8.26
CA SER A 86 1.46 -0.33 -7.61
C SER A 86 0.98 -0.68 -6.20
N PHE A 87 0.96 -1.96 -5.84
CA PHE A 87 0.65 -2.42 -4.47
C PHE A 87 1.55 -3.60 -4.08
N ASP A 88 2.53 -3.35 -3.22
CA ASP A 88 3.54 -4.31 -2.84
C ASP A 88 3.50 -4.68 -1.35
N GLU A 89 3.85 -5.93 -1.04
CA GLU A 89 4.24 -6.37 0.30
C GLU A 89 5.78 -6.37 0.39
N LEU A 90 6.30 -5.78 1.47
CA LEU A 90 7.71 -5.69 1.76
C LEU A 90 8.06 -6.58 2.96
N THR A 91 9.03 -7.47 2.77
CA THR A 91 9.55 -8.31 3.86
C THR A 91 10.98 -7.94 4.22
N ASP A 92 11.44 -8.37 5.40
CA ASP A 92 12.79 -8.12 5.92
C ASP A 92 13.18 -6.63 5.99
N THR A 93 12.21 -5.77 6.29
CA THR A 93 12.41 -4.31 6.36
C THR A 93 12.91 -3.84 7.74
N PRO A 94 13.74 -2.77 7.80
CA PRO A 94 14.14 -2.15 9.07
C PRO A 94 12.95 -1.69 9.93
N LEU A 95 11.85 -1.26 9.29
CA LEU A 95 10.61 -0.87 9.95
C LEU A 95 10.01 -2.05 10.73
N LEU A 96 9.85 -3.21 10.09
CA LEU A 96 9.34 -4.42 10.76
C LEU A 96 10.22 -4.87 11.91
N ALA A 97 11.55 -4.87 11.72
CA ALA A 97 12.50 -5.23 12.78
C ALA A 97 12.40 -4.27 13.98
N THR A 98 12.23 -2.97 13.72
CA THR A 98 12.06 -1.94 14.75
C THR A 98 10.76 -2.12 15.52
N ILE A 99 9.64 -2.37 14.84
CA ILE A 99 8.35 -2.62 15.48
C ILE A 99 8.39 -3.90 16.31
N ALA A 100 9.00 -4.97 15.79
CA ALA A 100 9.16 -6.23 16.50
C ALA A 100 9.96 -6.03 17.80
N SER A 101 11.07 -5.30 17.74
CA SER A 101 11.90 -4.98 18.92
C SER A 101 11.17 -4.08 19.93
N ALA A 102 10.51 -3.02 19.47
CA ALA A 102 9.89 -2.03 20.35
C ALA A 102 8.55 -2.48 20.95
N ARG A 103 7.79 -3.33 20.25
CA ARG A 103 6.41 -3.69 20.61
C ARG A 103 6.13 -5.18 20.70
N GLY A 104 7.08 -6.05 20.32
CA GLY A 104 6.89 -7.51 20.31
C GLY A 104 5.83 -7.96 19.31
N LYS A 105 5.63 -7.20 18.21
CA LYS A 105 4.59 -7.47 17.20
C LYS A 105 5.23 -7.97 15.92
N ASN A 106 4.66 -9.04 15.36
CA ASN A 106 4.96 -9.51 14.01
C ASN A 106 3.88 -8.95 13.08
N LEU A 107 4.26 -8.01 12.22
CA LEU A 107 3.35 -7.28 11.35
C LEU A 107 3.71 -7.52 9.87
N LYS A 108 2.80 -7.12 8.99
CA LYS A 108 3.02 -7.02 7.54
C LYS A 108 3.37 -5.57 7.19
N HIS A 109 4.11 -5.39 6.11
CA HIS A 109 4.50 -4.07 5.62
C HIS A 109 4.10 -3.95 4.16
N TYR A 110 3.32 -2.92 3.85
CA TYR A 110 2.77 -2.64 2.54
C TYR A 110 3.22 -1.29 2.01
N MET A 111 3.39 -1.23 0.70
CA MET A 111 3.60 0.00 -0.06
C MET A 111 2.50 0.11 -1.12
N LEU A 112 1.71 1.17 -1.08
CA LEU A 112 0.70 1.48 -2.10
C LEU A 112 1.13 2.74 -2.84
N LYS A 113 1.40 2.60 -4.13
CA LYS A 113 1.69 3.69 -5.06
C LYS A 113 0.42 4.05 -5.80
N THR A 114 -0.06 5.24 -5.55
CA THR A 114 -1.23 5.82 -6.20
C THR A 114 -0.79 6.84 -7.24
N TYR A 115 -1.75 7.42 -7.94
CA TYR A 115 -1.50 8.44 -8.96
C TYR A 115 -0.72 9.67 -8.41
N ASP A 116 -1.10 10.11 -7.19
CA ASP A 116 -0.57 11.33 -6.56
C ASP A 116 0.29 11.05 -5.31
N ASP A 117 0.16 9.89 -4.66
CA ASP A 117 0.80 9.63 -3.37
C ASP A 117 1.39 8.22 -3.26
N ILE A 118 2.42 8.10 -2.44
CA ILE A 118 2.96 6.83 -1.95
C ILE A 118 2.59 6.66 -0.48
N LEU A 119 1.95 5.53 -0.15
CA LEU A 119 1.54 5.18 1.20
C LEU A 119 2.34 3.97 1.69
N GLU A 120 2.95 4.09 2.86
CA GLU A 120 3.71 3.04 3.53
C GLU A 120 2.99 2.67 4.83
N ILE A 121 2.63 1.38 4.97
CA ILE A 121 1.77 0.90 6.07
C ILE A 121 2.39 -0.32 6.73
N ALA A 122 2.51 -0.31 8.06
CA ALA A 122 2.75 -1.52 8.85
C ALA A 122 1.54 -1.85 9.72
N CYS A 123 0.97 -3.05 9.53
CA CYS A 123 -0.30 -3.46 10.12
C CYS A 123 -0.34 -4.97 10.39
N ALA A 124 -1.33 -5.46 11.13
CA ALA A 124 -1.48 -6.91 11.33
C ALA A 124 -1.99 -7.60 10.05
N ASP A 125 -3.00 -7.01 9.42
CA ASP A 125 -3.57 -7.53 8.17
C ASP A 125 -4.32 -6.44 7.40
N TYR A 126 -4.66 -6.73 6.15
CA TYR A 126 -5.53 -5.90 5.33
C TYR A 126 -6.68 -6.72 4.71
N LYS A 127 -7.76 -6.02 4.37
CA LYS A 127 -8.84 -6.52 3.53
C LYS A 127 -9.04 -5.56 2.37
N MET A 128 -9.23 -6.10 1.18
CA MET A 128 -9.66 -5.35 0.01
C MET A 128 -11.08 -5.75 -0.37
N VAL A 129 -11.91 -4.76 -0.67
CA VAL A 129 -13.22 -4.94 -1.32
C VAL A 129 -13.13 -4.21 -2.65
N ILE A 130 -13.56 -4.89 -3.71
CA ILE A 130 -13.67 -4.39 -5.08
C ILE A 130 -15.14 -4.57 -5.49
#